data_AF-A0A926U413-F1
#
_entry.id   AF-A0A926U413-F1
#
_cell.length_a   1.000
_cell.length_b   1.000
_cell.length_c   1.000
_cell.angle_alpha   90.00
_cell.angle_beta   90.00
_cell.angle_gamma   90.00
#
_symmetry.space_group_name_H-M   'P 1'
#
loop_
_entity.id
_entity.type
_entity.pdbx_description
1 polymer ?
#
loop_
_entity_poly.entity_id
_entity_poly.type
_entity_poly.pdbx_seq_one_letter_code
_entity_poly.pdbx_strand_id
1 'polypeptide(L)'
;MDAEPSPRLEYLYKEYARLSDKAEEVIKSAYDDFKLLGVVGAVIIIWKPVSEVVLPAIPKFDSTLFLLLGFLSLLAVLGLILFSNLIKQSYAWYFVRNLQAYEIEIKKELGEGENSQVFSFNIGKEEAKFVTASYRLAFKATLLSGFSVVTLLPFVILCYSNIFYAILYALISFLGLTIYLQIFRRMMKQYFNNKLL
;
A
#
# COMPACT_ATOMS: atom_id res chain seq x y z
N MET A 1 28.69 -24.95 -30.78
CA MET A 1 28.39 -23.90 -31.76
C MET A 1 27.52 -22.92 -31.01
N ASP A 2 28.14 -21.89 -30.46
CA ASP A 2 27.45 -20.84 -29.73
C ASP A 2 26.75 -19.98 -30.78
N ALA A 3 25.45 -20.23 -30.98
CA ALA A 3 24.63 -19.37 -31.81
C ALA A 3 24.63 -17.99 -31.14
N GLU A 4 25.07 -16.96 -31.85
CA GLU A 4 24.93 -15.59 -31.36
C GLU A 4 23.45 -15.38 -30.96
N PRO A 5 23.20 -14.84 -29.75
CA PRO A 5 21.84 -14.61 -29.30
C PRO A 5 21.12 -13.75 -30.34
N SER A 6 19.89 -14.13 -30.69
CA SER A 6 19.15 -13.38 -31.70
C SER A 6 19.07 -11.90 -31.26
N PRO A 7 19.22 -10.92 -32.17
CA PRO A 7 19.15 -9.49 -31.81
C PRO A 7 17.87 -9.13 -31.06
N ARG A 8 16.80 -9.90 -31.29
CA ARG A 8 15.52 -9.81 -30.58
C ARG A 8 15.62 -10.33 -29.15
N LEU A 9 16.26 -11.47 -28.92
CA LEU A 9 16.48 -12.03 -27.59
C LEU A 9 17.28 -11.06 -26.71
N GLU A 10 18.34 -10.46 -27.27
CA GLU A 10 19.15 -9.45 -26.57
C GLU A 10 18.31 -8.22 -26.19
N TYR A 11 17.47 -7.72 -27.11
CA TYR A 11 16.54 -6.64 -26.84
C TYR A 11 15.55 -6.97 -25.72
N LEU A 12 14.93 -8.16 -25.76
CA LEU A 12 13.97 -8.60 -24.75
C LEU A 12 14.62 -8.71 -23.37
N TYR A 13 15.82 -9.27 -23.28
CA TYR A 13 16.58 -9.33 -22.03
C TYR A 13 16.94 -7.95 -21.48
N LYS A 14 17.38 -7.04 -22.35
CA LYS A 14 17.74 -5.68 -21.95
C LYS A 14 16.54 -4.93 -21.39
N GLU A 15 15.37 -5.06 -22.03
CA GLU A 15 14.14 -4.44 -21.53
C GLU A 15 13.63 -5.12 -20.25
N TYR A 16 13.73 -6.45 -20.14
CA TYR A 16 13.43 -7.18 -18.91
C TYR A 16 14.29 -6.69 -17.75
N ALA A 17 15.62 -6.61 -17.93
CA ALA A 17 16.54 -6.12 -16.90
C ALA A 17 16.23 -4.68 -16.51
N ARG A 18 16.02 -3.79 -17.50
CA ARG A 18 15.64 -2.38 -17.25
C ARG A 18 14.33 -2.26 -16.45
N LEU A 19 13.34 -3.09 -16.74
CA LEU A 19 12.07 -3.12 -16.01
C LEU A 19 12.23 -3.72 -14.61
N SER A 20 13.09 -4.73 -14.45
CA SER A 20 13.40 -5.35 -13.17
C SER A 20 14.07 -4.34 -12.23
N ASP A 21 15.06 -3.61 -12.71
CA ASP A 21 15.74 -2.56 -11.93
C ASP A 21 14.73 -1.48 -11.47
N LYS A 22 13.83 -1.07 -12.37
CA LYS A 22 12.76 -0.11 -12.03
C LYS A 22 11.75 -0.68 -11.05
N ALA A 23 11.44 -1.97 -11.12
CA ALA A 23 10.58 -2.64 -10.15
C ALA A 23 11.25 -2.69 -8.75
N GLU A 24 12.55 -2.98 -8.70
CA GLU A 24 13.33 -2.99 -7.46
C GLU A 24 13.39 -1.60 -6.81
N GLU A 25 13.59 -0.53 -7.61
CA GLU A 25 13.50 0.85 -7.12
C GLU A 25 12.15 1.15 -6.46
N VAL A 26 11.04 0.69 -7.06
CA VAL A 26 9.69 0.88 -6.51
C VAL A 26 9.51 0.10 -5.20
N ILE A 27 9.99 -1.14 -5.13
CA ILE A 27 9.92 -1.96 -3.92
C ILE A 27 10.74 -1.31 -2.80
N LYS A 28 11.97 -0.87 -3.10
CA LYS A 28 12.84 -0.20 -2.13
C LYS A 28 12.22 1.11 -1.63
N SER A 29 11.62 1.88 -2.54
CA SER A 29 10.89 3.09 -2.18
C SER A 29 9.66 2.82 -1.28
N ALA A 30 8.99 1.67 -1.44
CA ALA A 30 7.90 1.29 -0.55
C ALA A 30 8.40 0.95 0.87
N TYR A 31 9.60 0.38 1.02
CA TYR A 31 10.23 0.20 2.33
C TYR A 31 10.63 1.52 2.98
N ASP A 32 11.06 2.51 2.19
CA ASP A 32 11.35 3.85 2.72
C ASP A 32 10.08 4.55 3.23
N ASP A 33 8.89 4.26 2.67
CA ASP A 33 7.63 4.77 3.23
C ASP A 33 7.30 4.18 4.61
N PHE A 34 7.85 3.02 4.96
CA PHE A 34 7.73 2.52 6.33
C PHE A 34 8.39 3.47 7.33
N LYS A 35 9.42 4.23 6.91
CA LYS A 35 10.01 5.31 7.72
C LYS A 35 9.06 6.50 7.85
N LEU A 36 8.15 6.72 6.89
CA LEU A 36 7.09 7.72 7.01
C LEU A 36 6.08 7.39 8.11
N LEU A 37 5.97 6.13 8.57
CA LEU A 37 5.24 5.83 9.81
C LEU A 37 5.90 6.48 11.03
N GLY A 38 7.21 6.76 10.99
CA GLY A 38 7.89 7.59 12.00
C GLY A 38 7.38 9.04 12.03
N VAL A 39 6.86 9.56 10.92
CA VAL A 39 6.21 10.90 10.87
C VAL A 39 4.95 10.91 11.73
N VAL A 40 4.24 9.80 11.85
CA VAL A 40 3.09 9.67 12.76
C VAL A 40 3.54 9.92 14.21
N GLY A 41 4.68 9.36 14.61
CA GLY A 41 5.29 9.63 15.92
C GLY A 41 5.67 11.10 16.11
N ALA A 42 6.26 11.73 15.08
CA ALA A 42 6.59 13.16 15.12
C ALA A 42 5.33 14.04 15.28
N VAL A 43 4.23 13.71 14.58
CA VAL A 43 2.95 14.41 14.74
C VAL A 43 2.47 14.30 16.19
N ILE A 44 2.49 13.10 16.79
CA ILE A 44 2.11 12.90 18.20
C ILE A 44 2.98 13.74 19.14
N ILE A 45 4.29 13.79 18.92
CA ILE A 45 5.23 14.57 19.74
C ILE A 45 4.93 16.07 19.64
N ILE A 46 4.61 16.58 18.45
CA ILE A 46 4.26 17.99 18.23
C ILE A 46 2.97 18.37 18.99
N TRP A 47 2.01 17.46 19.14
CA TRP A 47 0.78 17.73 19.88
C TRP A 47 1.01 17.98 21.38
N LYS A 48 2.10 17.47 21.97
CA LYS A 48 2.42 17.68 23.39
C LYS A 48 2.65 19.16 23.76
N PRO A 49 3.64 19.89 23.19
CA PRO A 49 3.84 21.30 23.51
C PRO A 49 2.63 22.17 23.11
N VAL A 50 1.89 21.79 22.07
CA VAL A 50 0.66 22.51 21.69
C VAL A 50 -0.40 22.36 22.80
N SER A 51 -0.54 21.17 23.38
CA SER A 51 -1.48 20.93 24.49
C SER A 51 -1.06 21.60 25.80
N GLU A 52 0.25 21.63 26.11
CA GLU A 52 0.78 22.09 27.40
C GLU A 52 1.09 23.59 27.43
N VAL A 53 1.41 24.21 26.29
CA VAL A 53 1.86 25.62 26.21
C VAL A 53 0.90 26.50 25.43
N VAL A 54 0.42 26.03 24.27
CA VAL A 54 -0.40 26.85 23.37
C VAL A 54 -1.86 26.87 23.81
N LEU A 55 -2.41 25.71 24.20
CA LEU A 55 -3.80 25.60 24.62
C LEU A 55 -4.12 26.45 25.87
N PRO A 56 -3.30 26.43 26.95
CA PRO A 56 -3.56 27.25 28.12
C PRO A 56 -3.41 28.76 27.86
N ALA A 57 -2.62 29.14 26.85
CA ALA A 57 -2.44 30.54 26.45
C ALA A 57 -3.64 31.10 25.67
N ILE A 58 -4.56 30.25 25.20
CA ILE A 58 -5.78 30.65 24.46
C ILE A 58 -7.01 30.22 25.26
N PRO A 59 -7.48 31.05 26.23
CA PRO A 59 -8.50 30.67 27.22
C PRO A 59 -9.91 30.39 26.66
N LYS A 60 -10.13 30.56 25.35
CA LYS A 60 -11.40 30.28 24.66
C LYS A 60 -11.39 28.96 23.88
N PHE A 61 -10.28 28.25 23.83
CA PHE A 61 -10.18 27.01 23.05
C PHE A 61 -10.70 25.81 23.86
N ASP A 62 -11.75 25.16 23.35
CA ASP A 62 -12.29 23.94 23.95
C ASP A 62 -11.28 22.79 23.80
N SER A 63 -10.85 22.22 24.93
CA SER A 63 -9.94 21.07 25.00
C SER A 63 -10.44 19.87 24.19
N THR A 64 -11.75 19.76 24.04
CA THR A 64 -12.43 18.69 23.32
C THR A 64 -12.29 18.85 21.80
N LEU A 65 -12.43 20.09 21.30
CA LEU A 65 -12.21 20.43 19.90
C LEU A 65 -10.75 20.21 19.53
N PHE A 66 -9.84 20.56 20.44
CA PHE A 66 -8.41 20.34 20.27
C PHE A 66 -8.06 18.86 20.11
N LEU A 67 -8.64 18.00 20.95
CA LEU A 67 -8.47 16.55 20.86
C LEU A 67 -8.96 16.00 19.51
N LEU A 68 -10.12 16.47 19.03
CA LEU A 68 -10.66 16.11 17.72
C LEU A 68 -9.70 16.51 16.59
N LEU A 69 -9.16 17.74 16.61
CA LEU A 69 -8.19 18.21 15.62
C LEU A 69 -6.91 17.37 15.65
N GLY A 70 -6.47 16.95 16.83
CA GLY A 70 -5.39 15.98 17.03
C GLY A 70 -5.60 14.70 16.23
N PHE A 71 -6.74 14.04 16.46
CA PHE A 71 -7.06 12.81 15.75
C PHE A 71 -7.29 13.01 14.25
N LEU A 72 -7.93 14.11 13.84
CA LEU A 72 -8.11 14.43 12.42
C LEU A 72 -6.78 14.66 11.69
N SER A 73 -5.81 15.29 12.34
CA SER A 73 -4.47 15.49 11.77
C SER A 73 -3.74 14.15 11.55
N LEU A 74 -3.84 13.23 12.52
CA LEU A 74 -3.29 11.88 12.41
C LEU A 74 -4.00 11.09 11.30
N LEU A 75 -5.33 11.16 11.25
CA LEU A 75 -6.14 10.53 10.21
C LEU A 75 -5.74 11.04 8.82
N ALA A 76 -5.51 12.34 8.65
CA ALA A 76 -5.11 12.93 7.39
C ALA A 76 -3.73 12.45 6.94
N VAL A 77 -2.73 12.47 7.82
CA VAL A 77 -1.37 12.01 7.51
C VAL A 77 -1.36 10.51 7.17
N LEU A 78 -2.04 9.69 7.97
CA LEU A 78 -2.18 8.26 7.70
C LEU A 78 -2.93 8.00 6.39
N GLY A 79 -3.99 8.77 6.13
CA GLY A 79 -4.72 8.71 4.87
C GLY A 79 -3.82 8.97 3.68
N LEU A 80 -3.02 10.04 3.70
CA LEU A 80 -2.07 10.35 2.63
C LEU A 80 -1.04 9.25 2.41
N ILE A 81 -0.47 8.69 3.48
CA ILE A 81 0.45 7.55 3.39
C ILE A 81 -0.23 6.34 2.76
N LEU A 82 -1.45 6.01 3.18
CA LEU A 82 -2.22 4.89 2.63
C LEU A 82 -2.55 5.08 1.14
N PHE A 83 -2.95 6.28 0.73
CA PHE A 83 -3.21 6.57 -0.68
C PHE A 83 -1.93 6.55 -1.53
N SER A 84 -0.81 7.07 -1.01
CA SER A 84 0.50 6.95 -1.65
C SER A 84 0.86 5.48 -1.89
N ASN A 85 0.65 4.63 -0.87
CA ASN A 85 0.89 3.20 -0.96
C ASN A 85 0.01 2.51 -2.01
N LEU A 86 -1.26 2.94 -2.18
CA LEU A 86 -2.11 2.43 -3.26
C LEU A 86 -1.54 2.74 -4.64
N ILE A 87 -1.01 3.95 -4.84
CA ILE A 87 -0.37 4.34 -6.10
C ILE A 87 0.85 3.44 -6.35
N LYS A 88 1.76 3.28 -5.38
CA LYS A 88 2.93 2.41 -5.50
C LYS A 88 2.55 0.96 -5.77
N GLN A 89 1.53 0.47 -5.08
CA GLN A 89 1.01 -0.87 -5.31
C GLN A 89 0.49 -1.05 -6.75
N SER A 90 -0.15 -0.03 -7.33
CA SER A 90 -0.59 -0.07 -8.73
C SER A 90 0.60 -0.20 -9.71
N TYR A 91 1.71 0.52 -9.45
CA TYR A 91 2.93 0.41 -10.22
C TYR A 91 3.61 -0.95 -10.05
N ALA A 92 3.71 -1.46 -8.82
CA ALA A 92 4.30 -2.77 -8.55
C ALA A 92 3.59 -3.87 -9.37
N TRP A 93 2.25 -3.84 -9.42
CA TRP A 93 1.49 -4.76 -10.25
C TRP A 93 1.73 -4.57 -11.75
N TYR A 94 1.88 -3.34 -12.23
CA TYR A 94 2.26 -3.09 -13.63
C TYR A 94 3.61 -3.74 -13.96
N PHE A 95 4.63 -3.59 -13.10
CA PHE A 95 5.94 -4.21 -13.33
C PHE A 95 5.87 -5.74 -13.36
N VAL A 96 5.18 -6.35 -12.38
CA VAL A 96 5.02 -7.82 -12.33
C VAL A 96 4.41 -8.34 -13.62
N ARG A 97 3.36 -7.69 -14.15
CA ARG A 97 2.71 -8.13 -15.40
C ARG A 97 3.62 -8.01 -16.63
N ASN A 98 4.35 -6.91 -16.75
CA ASN A 98 5.24 -6.71 -17.91
C ASN A 98 6.44 -7.65 -17.84
N LEU A 99 7.03 -7.84 -16.66
CA LEU A 99 8.12 -8.81 -16.46
C LEU A 99 7.69 -10.22 -16.84
N GLN A 100 6.48 -10.64 -16.44
CA GLN A 100 5.91 -11.94 -16.85
C GLN A 100 5.72 -12.04 -18.38
N ALA A 101 5.28 -10.96 -19.03
CA ALA A 101 5.12 -10.97 -20.49
C ALA A 101 6.46 -11.10 -21.22
N TYR A 102 7.49 -10.34 -20.81
CA TYR A 102 8.85 -10.47 -21.35
C TYR A 102 9.44 -11.85 -21.08
N GLU A 103 9.20 -12.42 -19.90
CA GLU A 103 9.65 -13.77 -19.55
C GLU A 103 9.06 -14.82 -20.50
N ILE A 104 7.76 -14.72 -20.82
CA ILE A 104 7.08 -15.61 -21.77
C ILE A 104 7.68 -15.46 -23.18
N GLU A 105 7.97 -14.24 -23.64
CA GLU A 105 8.58 -14.01 -24.95
C GLU A 105 10.02 -14.54 -25.03
N ILE A 106 10.82 -14.35 -23.97
CA ILE A 106 12.18 -14.90 -23.87
C ILE A 106 12.16 -16.43 -23.94
N LYS A 107 11.26 -17.09 -23.20
CA LYS A 107 11.12 -18.56 -23.25
C LYS A 107 10.77 -19.06 -24.66
N LYS A 108 9.88 -18.35 -25.37
CA LYS A 108 9.51 -18.69 -26.75
C LYS A 108 10.71 -18.63 -27.69
N GLU A 109 11.56 -17.61 -27.57
CA GLU A 109 12.76 -17.45 -28.41
C GLU A 109 13.85 -18.48 -28.08
N LEU A 110 13.97 -18.89 -26.81
CA LEU A 110 14.92 -19.93 -26.38
C LEU A 110 14.46 -21.37 -26.70
N GLY A 111 13.23 -21.56 -27.15
CA GLY A 111 12.64 -22.89 -27.35
C GLY A 111 12.47 -23.67 -26.05
N GLU A 112 12.49 -23.00 -24.89
CA GLU A 112 12.24 -23.62 -23.60
C GLU A 112 10.75 -23.95 -23.45
N GLY A 113 10.44 -25.13 -22.92
CA GLY A 113 9.05 -25.50 -22.61
C GLY A 113 8.45 -24.55 -21.55
N GLU A 114 7.13 -24.35 -21.60
CA GLU A 114 6.38 -23.47 -20.67
C GLU A 114 6.62 -23.77 -19.17
N ASN A 115 7.11 -24.99 -18.86
CA ASN A 115 7.42 -25.48 -17.52
C ASN A 115 8.90 -25.31 -17.10
N SER A 116 9.75 -24.64 -17.88
CA SER A 116 11.14 -24.35 -17.50
C SER A 116 11.18 -23.49 -16.24
N GLN A 117 11.88 -23.99 -15.20
CA GLN A 117 12.06 -23.30 -13.92
C GLN A 117 13.12 -22.19 -13.97
N VAL A 118 13.90 -22.10 -15.05
CA VAL A 118 15.06 -21.21 -15.14
C VAL A 118 14.65 -19.74 -15.09
N PHE A 119 13.50 -19.41 -15.68
CA PHE A 119 12.98 -18.04 -15.69
C PHE A 119 11.75 -17.86 -14.80
N SER A 120 11.27 -18.91 -14.16
CA SER A 120 9.87 -18.92 -13.74
C SER A 120 9.58 -18.17 -12.46
N PHE A 121 8.82 -17.08 -12.59
CA PHE A 121 7.78 -16.73 -11.61
C PHE A 121 6.61 -17.75 -11.64
N ASN A 122 6.81 -19.01 -12.10
CA ASN A 122 5.87 -20.11 -11.89
C ASN A 122 5.95 -20.52 -10.43
N ILE A 123 5.30 -19.72 -9.62
CA ILE A 123 4.74 -20.18 -8.38
C ILE A 123 3.79 -21.33 -8.78
N GLY A 124 4.13 -22.58 -8.46
CA GLY A 124 3.30 -23.74 -8.83
C GLY A 124 1.85 -23.55 -8.38
N LYS A 125 0.84 -24.22 -8.98
CA LYS A 125 -0.58 -23.99 -8.63
C LYS A 125 -0.87 -24.05 -7.12
N GLU A 126 -0.14 -24.87 -6.37
CA GLU A 126 -0.25 -24.95 -4.92
C GLU A 126 0.45 -23.78 -4.20
N GLU A 127 1.66 -23.43 -4.63
CA GLU A 127 2.37 -22.27 -4.11
C GLU A 127 1.61 -20.96 -4.43
N ALA A 128 0.92 -20.88 -5.57
CA ALA A 128 0.19 -19.68 -5.99
C ALA A 128 -1.05 -19.50 -5.12
N LYS A 129 -1.71 -20.62 -4.76
CA LYS A 129 -2.77 -20.63 -3.75
C LYS A 129 -2.23 -20.22 -2.39
N PHE A 130 -1.05 -20.72 -1.98
CA PHE A 130 -0.43 -20.35 -0.71
C PHE A 130 -0.08 -18.86 -0.63
N VAL A 131 0.56 -18.32 -1.67
CA VAL A 131 0.93 -16.90 -1.76
C VAL A 131 -0.33 -16.03 -1.79
N THR A 132 -1.35 -16.43 -2.57
CA THR A 132 -2.63 -15.69 -2.62
C THR A 132 -3.35 -15.73 -1.27
N ALA A 133 -3.36 -16.87 -0.59
CA ALA A 133 -3.99 -17.02 0.72
C ALA A 133 -3.26 -16.19 1.79
N SER A 134 -1.93 -16.27 1.82
CA SER A 134 -1.07 -15.49 2.72
C SER A 134 -1.24 -14.00 2.49
N TYR A 135 -1.28 -13.56 1.23
CA TYR A 135 -1.54 -12.18 0.87
C TYR A 135 -2.92 -11.70 1.33
N ARG A 136 -3.97 -12.51 1.11
CA ARG A 136 -5.33 -12.18 1.59
C ARG A 136 -5.40 -12.10 3.11
N LEU A 137 -4.71 -13.00 3.82
CA LEU A 137 -4.66 -13.01 5.27
C LEU A 137 -3.93 -11.76 5.79
N ALA A 138 -2.74 -11.48 5.26
CA ALA A 138 -1.97 -10.29 5.61
C ALA A 138 -2.77 -9.01 5.36
N PHE A 139 -3.43 -8.90 4.20
CA PHE A 139 -4.28 -7.76 3.89
C PHE A 139 -5.44 -7.59 4.89
N LYS A 140 -6.12 -8.69 5.24
CA LYS A 140 -7.20 -8.66 6.26
C LYS A 140 -6.66 -8.24 7.63
N ALA A 141 -5.51 -8.77 8.04
CA ALA A 141 -4.87 -8.41 9.30
C ALA A 141 -4.48 -6.93 9.35
N THR A 142 -3.90 -6.39 8.27
CA THR A 142 -3.56 -4.97 8.14
C THR A 142 -4.81 -4.09 8.17
N LEU A 143 -5.89 -4.50 7.51
CA LEU A 143 -7.15 -3.75 7.52
C LEU A 143 -7.78 -3.72 8.91
N LEU A 144 -7.80 -4.86 9.61
CA LEU A 144 -8.37 -4.97 10.94
C LEU A 144 -7.56 -4.14 11.96
N SER A 145 -6.23 -4.30 11.96
CA SER A 145 -5.33 -3.53 12.83
C SER A 145 -5.41 -2.02 12.53
N GLY A 146 -5.41 -1.63 11.25
CA GLY A 146 -5.59 -0.25 10.84
C GLY A 146 -6.94 0.32 11.30
N PHE A 147 -8.03 -0.43 11.17
CA PHE A 147 -9.34 0.01 11.66
C PHE A 147 -9.34 0.19 13.19
N SER A 148 -8.76 -0.74 13.93
CA SER A 148 -8.66 -0.66 15.39
C SER A 148 -7.87 0.58 15.84
N VAL A 149 -6.72 0.85 15.22
CA VAL A 149 -5.84 1.94 15.63
C VAL A 149 -6.34 3.31 15.15
N VAL A 150 -6.80 3.40 13.91
CA VAL A 150 -7.12 4.69 13.28
C VAL A 150 -8.56 5.11 13.51
N THR A 151 -9.49 4.15 13.66
CA THR A 151 -10.91 4.47 13.83
C THR A 151 -11.38 4.20 15.25
N LEU A 152 -11.20 2.96 15.73
CA LEU A 152 -11.81 2.53 16.99
C LEU A 152 -11.21 3.24 18.20
N LEU A 153 -9.87 3.30 18.30
CA LEU A 153 -9.20 3.94 19.43
C LEU A 153 -9.55 5.44 19.56
N PRO A 154 -9.37 6.29 18.54
CA PRO A 154 -9.78 7.69 18.60
C PRO A 154 -11.28 7.88 18.89
N PHE A 155 -12.14 7.03 18.33
CA PHE A 155 -13.58 7.08 18.59
C PHE A 155 -13.88 6.82 20.07
N VAL A 156 -13.31 5.77 20.65
CA VAL A 156 -13.50 5.44 22.08
C VAL A 156 -12.99 6.58 22.97
N ILE A 157 -11.80 7.12 22.67
CA ILE A 157 -11.24 8.25 23.42
C ILE A 157 -12.15 9.49 23.33
N LEU A 158 -12.65 9.81 22.13
CA LEU A 158 -13.56 10.93 21.93
C LEU A 158 -14.91 10.72 22.61
N CYS A 159 -15.42 9.48 22.73
CA CYS A 159 -16.66 9.20 23.45
C CYS A 159 -16.59 9.62 24.93
N TYR A 160 -15.41 9.49 25.56
CA TYR A 160 -15.19 9.96 26.93
C TYR A 160 -15.09 11.49 27.05
N SER A 161 -14.81 12.18 25.94
CA SER A 161 -14.64 13.63 25.91
C SER A 161 -15.91 14.35 25.44
N ASN A 162 -16.40 14.01 24.24
CA ASN A 162 -17.66 14.53 23.67
C ASN A 162 -18.17 13.60 22.56
N ILE A 163 -19.39 13.09 22.76
CA ILE A 163 -20.06 12.16 21.85
C ILE A 163 -20.25 12.75 20.45
N PHE A 164 -20.54 14.05 20.33
CA PHE A 164 -20.73 14.69 19.03
C PHE A 164 -19.45 14.64 18.19
N TYR A 165 -18.30 14.93 18.79
CA TYR A 165 -17.01 14.84 18.10
C TYR A 165 -16.59 13.40 17.82
N ALA A 166 -16.94 12.45 18.70
CA ALA A 166 -16.73 11.03 18.41
C ALA A 166 -17.50 10.58 17.16
N ILE A 167 -18.79 10.93 17.07
CA ILE A 167 -19.61 10.61 15.90
C ILE A 167 -19.07 11.29 14.65
N LEU A 168 -18.72 12.57 14.72
CA LEU A 168 -18.16 13.32 13.60
C LEU A 168 -16.86 12.68 13.10
N TYR A 169 -15.95 12.33 14.00
CA TYR A 169 -14.70 11.64 13.66
C TYR A 169 -14.96 10.27 13.01
N ALA A 170 -15.87 9.48 13.58
CA ALA A 170 -16.21 8.17 13.05
C ALA A 170 -16.78 8.25 11.63
N LEU A 171 -17.65 9.23 11.34
CA LEU A 171 -18.20 9.45 10.00
C LEU A 171 -17.09 9.79 8.99
N ILE A 172 -16.18 10.70 9.34
CA ILE A 172 -15.07 11.10 8.46
C ILE A 172 -14.13 9.91 8.23
N SER A 173 -13.75 9.20 9.29
CA SER A 173 -12.88 8.02 9.18
C SER A 173 -13.51 6.91 8.35
N PHE A 174 -14.80 6.63 8.56
CA PHE A 174 -15.52 5.61 7.80
C PHE A 174 -15.65 5.98 6.31
N LEU A 175 -15.91 7.25 6.02
CA LEU A 175 -15.94 7.75 4.64
C LEU A 175 -14.57 7.59 3.97
N GLY A 176 -13.49 7.99 4.64
CA GLY A 176 -12.12 7.82 4.16
C GLY A 176 -11.77 6.36 3.89
N LEU A 177 -12.08 5.46 4.83
CA LEU A 177 -11.87 4.01 4.67
C LEU A 177 -12.69 3.44 3.51
N THR A 178 -13.93 3.89 3.34
CA THR A 178 -14.80 3.42 2.25
C THR A 178 -14.24 3.84 0.90
N ILE A 179 -13.78 5.09 0.75
CA ILE A 179 -13.11 5.57 -0.47
C ILE A 179 -11.86 4.73 -0.75
N TYR A 180 -11.00 4.55 0.26
CA TYR A 180 -9.79 3.72 0.15
C TYR A 180 -10.12 2.31 -0.36
N LEU A 181 -11.12 1.64 0.24
CA LEU A 181 -11.52 0.30 -0.15
C LEU A 181 -12.15 0.25 -1.54
N GLN A 182 -12.91 1.27 -1.95
CA GLN A 182 -13.45 1.34 -3.31
C GLN A 182 -12.34 1.46 -4.35
N ILE A 183 -11.34 2.31 -4.11
CA ILE A 183 -10.18 2.46 -5.01
C ILE A 183 -9.38 1.18 -5.06
N PHE A 184 -9.05 0.59 -3.90
CA PHE A 184 -8.36 -0.69 -3.83
C PHE A 184 -9.12 -1.80 -4.57
N ARG A 185 -10.44 -1.90 -4.37
CA ARG A 185 -11.27 -2.88 -5.09
C ARG A 185 -11.28 -2.64 -6.60
N ARG A 186 -11.37 -1.38 -7.05
CA ARG A 186 -11.34 -1.05 -8.49
C ARG A 186 -10.00 -1.45 -9.11
N MET A 187 -8.89 -1.12 -8.43
CA MET A 187 -7.56 -1.59 -8.79
C MET A 187 -7.57 -3.11 -8.92
N MET A 188 -7.85 -3.85 -7.85
CA MET A 188 -7.85 -5.32 -7.87
C MET A 188 -8.79 -5.91 -8.93
N LYS A 189 -9.96 -5.32 -9.17
CA LYS A 189 -10.93 -5.80 -10.18
C LYS A 189 -10.44 -5.62 -11.61
N GLN A 190 -9.86 -4.46 -11.96
CA GLN A 190 -9.24 -4.29 -13.28
C GLN A 190 -8.11 -5.30 -13.51
N TYR A 191 -7.40 -5.68 -12.44
CA TYR A 191 -6.34 -6.68 -12.53
C TYR A 191 -6.86 -8.12 -12.64
N PHE A 192 -7.86 -8.52 -11.84
CA PHE A 192 -8.44 -9.87 -11.91
C PHE A 192 -9.30 -10.10 -13.15
N ASN A 193 -10.01 -9.08 -13.65
CA ASN A 193 -10.85 -9.20 -14.85
C ASN A 193 -10.03 -9.19 -16.15
N ASN A 194 -8.86 -8.54 -16.17
CA ASN A 194 -7.88 -8.72 -17.24
C ASN A 194 -7.14 -10.04 -17.06
N LYS A 195 -7.90 -11.15 -17.04
CA LYS A 195 -7.38 -12.52 -17.03
C LYS A 195 -6.22 -12.62 -18.01
N LEU A 196 -5.04 -12.95 -17.45
CA LEU A 196 -4.07 -13.90 -17.98
C LEU A 196 -4.12 -14.03 -19.51
N LEU A 197 -3.30 -13.23 -20.19
CA LEU A 197 -2.65 -13.71 -21.41
C LEU A 197 -1.81 -14.94 -21.07
#